data_AF-A0A2G5I7J7-F1
#
_entry.id   AF-A0A2G5I7J7-F1
#
_cell.length_a   1.000
_cell.length_b   1.000
_cell.length_c   1.000
_cell.angle_alpha   90.00
_cell.angle_beta   90.00
_cell.angle_gamma   90.00
#
_symmetry.space_group_name_H-M   'P 1'
#
loop_
_entity.id
_entity.type
_entity.pdbx_description
1 polymer ?
#
loop_
_entity_poly.entity_id
_entity_poly.type
_entity_poly.pdbx_seq_one_letter_code
_entity_poly.pdbx_strand_id
1 'polypeptide(L)'
;MASTAPAPAPLSPAITKRAAAIFQPSSQHATLDEFLAHLTTPQSSAALPIDVDTAHPLSHYFISSSHNTYLSGNQLWSKSSGDAYQQVLKLDCRCIEIDLWDGDSPSSSEAEDNAKKPDDVNKLSGLLKKKLNRLRSRSDPKADDDDQPKPDDLMPMPWRTASGRSEPVVYHGYTATKEVPFRKVCEVVRQYAFYRTTLPLIVSLEVHCSPPQQEIVCELMQDYWGEFLVKLPDGFSDSTPLPSLENLRKKILVKVKFVPPEKAKNKDANEDDSSEDEGDATKKSKIIEKLSTMGVFTRAFHFQSFDHPTSSIPTHVFSFGESKLLKACEEQPEQLLKHNQHYLMRAYPKGTRLRSTNLDPAPFWRYGVQMVALNFQKINAANMLNFAQFESTGGYVLKPHGYLPTGSGDGVQARRRSLDLSVKLHAAQALGTPKDVPKAYVKCELHVGSKDEFEKNKIAKGGKNKGGEWKHKSSVVESRDPEFDELLDFRGVHGIVPELSFFRLKVMDDVSYQKDDLLGWACYRLDRLPNGPILVHLRGEDYKPNGARLLLSVTSQWTE
;
A
#
# COMPACT_ATOMS: atom_id res chain seq x y z
N MET A 1 28.84 9.39 -10.27
CA MET A 1 29.59 8.12 -10.33
C MET A 1 28.58 7.02 -10.08
N ALA A 2 28.52 6.00 -10.94
CA ALA A 2 27.56 4.92 -10.79
C ALA A 2 27.89 4.12 -9.53
N SER A 3 26.97 4.13 -8.56
CA SER A 3 27.00 3.24 -7.41
C SER A 3 27.04 1.80 -7.89
N THR A 4 28.17 1.15 -7.68
CA THR A 4 28.34 -0.26 -8.00
C THR A 4 27.53 -1.05 -6.98
N ALA A 5 26.33 -1.48 -7.37
CA ALA A 5 25.57 -2.46 -6.61
C ALA A 5 26.50 -3.62 -6.20
N PRO A 6 26.43 -4.11 -4.96
CA PRO A 6 27.26 -5.23 -4.51
C PRO A 6 27.07 -6.41 -5.47
N ALA A 7 28.17 -7.05 -5.86
CA ALA A 7 28.13 -8.20 -6.75
C ALA A 7 27.14 -9.25 -6.21
N PRO A 8 26.25 -9.81 -7.06
CA PRO A 8 25.27 -10.78 -6.60
C PRO A 8 25.98 -11.96 -5.95
N ALA A 9 25.50 -12.36 -4.76
CA ALA A 9 26.05 -13.53 -4.06
C ALA A 9 26.07 -14.75 -5.01
N PRO A 10 27.14 -15.57 -4.98
CA PRO A 10 27.25 -16.72 -5.87
C PRO A 10 26.09 -17.71 -5.65
N LEU A 11 25.77 -18.48 -6.68
CA LEU A 11 24.78 -19.55 -6.58
C LEU A 11 25.31 -20.67 -5.69
N SER A 12 24.46 -21.20 -4.81
CA SER A 12 24.83 -22.33 -3.95
C SER A 12 24.97 -23.62 -4.77
N PRO A 13 25.73 -24.62 -4.30
CA PRO A 13 25.82 -25.92 -4.98
C PRO A 13 24.45 -26.57 -5.23
N ALA A 14 23.50 -26.40 -4.30
CA ALA A 14 22.13 -26.89 -4.45
C ALA A 14 21.41 -26.22 -5.64
N ILE A 15 21.52 -24.89 -5.75
CA ILE A 15 20.92 -24.14 -6.87
C ILE A 15 21.59 -24.50 -8.18
N THR A 16 22.92 -24.53 -8.26
CA THR A 16 23.66 -24.87 -9.49
C THR A 16 23.34 -26.29 -9.97
N LYS A 17 23.33 -27.27 -9.06
CA LYS A 17 22.97 -28.66 -9.38
C LYS A 17 21.56 -28.77 -9.94
N ARG A 18 20.57 -28.12 -9.30
CA ARG A 18 19.18 -28.18 -9.74
C ARG A 18 18.93 -27.39 -11.02
N ALA A 19 19.55 -26.23 -11.16
CA ALA A 19 19.52 -25.45 -12.40
C ALA A 19 20.12 -26.23 -13.58
N ALA A 20 21.23 -26.94 -13.39
CA ALA A 20 21.80 -27.80 -14.42
C ALA A 20 20.87 -28.96 -14.82
N ALA A 21 20.14 -29.54 -13.86
CA ALA A 21 19.20 -30.62 -14.13
C ALA A 21 17.96 -30.19 -14.93
N ILE A 22 17.59 -28.91 -14.88
CA ILE A 22 16.42 -28.36 -15.60
C ILE A 22 16.80 -27.53 -16.84
N PHE A 23 18.10 -27.30 -17.06
CA PHE A 23 18.57 -26.53 -18.19
C PHE A 23 18.27 -27.26 -19.50
N GLN A 24 17.67 -26.53 -20.42
CA GLN A 24 17.49 -26.94 -21.80
C GLN A 24 17.99 -25.81 -22.71
N PRO A 25 18.89 -26.09 -23.67
CA PRO A 25 19.35 -25.08 -24.62
C PRO A 25 18.15 -24.46 -25.36
N SER A 26 18.16 -23.13 -25.46
CA SER A 26 17.09 -22.36 -26.10
C SER A 26 17.68 -21.19 -26.88
N SER A 27 16.83 -20.46 -27.62
CA SER A 27 17.23 -19.22 -28.27
C SER A 27 17.62 -18.11 -27.28
N GLN A 28 17.18 -18.19 -26.02
CA GLN A 28 17.52 -17.21 -24.98
C GLN A 28 18.84 -17.53 -24.28
N HIS A 29 19.12 -18.82 -24.06
CA HIS A 29 20.33 -19.30 -23.39
C HIS A 29 20.84 -20.56 -24.11
N ALA A 30 21.97 -20.45 -24.79
CA ALA A 30 22.58 -21.54 -25.55
C ALA A 30 23.42 -22.47 -24.64
N THR A 31 23.97 -21.93 -23.56
CA THR A 31 24.83 -22.66 -22.62
C THR A 31 24.30 -22.63 -21.18
N LEU A 32 24.75 -23.60 -20.37
CA LEU A 32 24.42 -23.64 -18.94
C LEU A 32 24.94 -22.38 -18.22
N ASP A 33 26.12 -21.90 -18.58
CA ASP A 33 26.72 -20.72 -17.96
C ASP A 33 25.91 -19.45 -18.24
N GLU A 34 25.40 -19.27 -19.46
CA GLU A 34 24.48 -18.18 -19.81
C GLU A 34 23.18 -18.25 -19.00
N PHE A 35 22.63 -19.46 -18.84
CA PHE A 35 21.42 -19.68 -18.04
C PHE A 35 21.65 -19.38 -16.56
N LEU A 36 22.73 -19.88 -15.97
CA LEU A 36 23.10 -19.60 -14.58
C LEU A 36 23.36 -18.10 -14.35
N ALA A 37 24.04 -17.44 -15.29
CA ALA A 37 24.26 -16.00 -15.26
C ALA A 37 22.92 -15.26 -15.27
N HIS A 38 21.99 -15.63 -16.16
CA HIS A 38 20.66 -15.04 -16.21
C HIS A 38 19.89 -15.24 -14.89
N LEU A 39 19.90 -16.44 -14.30
CA LEU A 39 19.23 -16.71 -13.01
C LEU A 39 19.71 -15.78 -11.89
N THR A 40 20.97 -15.33 -11.90
CA THR A 40 21.47 -14.38 -10.87
C THR A 40 20.93 -12.96 -11.04
N THR A 41 20.35 -12.64 -12.18
CA THR A 41 19.78 -11.31 -12.45
C THR A 41 18.38 -11.19 -11.86
N PRO A 42 17.99 -10.01 -11.32
CA PRO A 42 16.63 -9.77 -10.84
C PRO A 42 15.56 -10.00 -11.92
N GLN A 43 15.93 -9.87 -13.19
CA GLN A 43 15.05 -10.11 -14.34
C GLN A 43 14.57 -11.55 -14.44
N SER A 44 15.34 -12.52 -13.93
CA SER A 44 14.97 -13.94 -13.99
C SER A 44 13.66 -14.26 -13.26
N SER A 45 13.29 -13.46 -12.25
CA SER A 45 12.05 -13.60 -11.51
C SER A 45 11.22 -12.32 -11.50
N ALA A 46 11.51 -11.36 -12.37
CA ALA A 46 10.72 -10.13 -12.43
C ALA A 46 9.30 -10.47 -12.87
N ALA A 47 8.31 -9.81 -12.26
CA ALA A 47 6.95 -9.84 -12.78
C ALA A 47 6.96 -9.38 -14.24
N LEU A 48 6.19 -10.03 -15.11
CA LEU A 48 6.10 -9.65 -16.52
C LEU A 48 5.76 -8.14 -16.63
N PRO A 49 6.39 -7.42 -17.57
CA PRO A 49 6.19 -5.99 -17.69
C PRO A 49 4.73 -5.68 -18.01
N ILE A 50 4.26 -4.54 -17.50
CA ILE A 50 2.94 -4.00 -17.77
C ILE A 50 3.12 -2.58 -18.30
N ASP A 51 2.38 -2.23 -19.35
CA ASP A 51 2.32 -0.86 -19.81
C ASP A 51 1.38 -0.04 -18.93
N VAL A 52 1.77 1.18 -18.61
CA VAL A 52 0.97 2.11 -17.81
C VAL A 52 0.38 3.14 -18.76
N ASP A 53 -0.75 2.80 -19.38
CA ASP A 53 -1.53 3.76 -20.15
C ASP A 53 -2.03 4.86 -19.22
N THR A 54 -1.64 6.12 -19.47
CA THR A 54 -2.00 7.29 -18.66
C THR A 54 -3.09 8.16 -19.27
N ALA A 55 -3.67 7.75 -20.41
CA ALA A 55 -4.65 8.55 -21.15
C ALA A 55 -6.05 8.52 -20.55
N HIS A 56 -6.35 7.59 -19.63
CA HIS A 56 -7.69 7.44 -19.06
C HIS A 56 -7.93 8.35 -17.84
N PRO A 57 -9.20 8.69 -17.54
CA PRO A 57 -9.59 9.39 -16.32
C PRO A 57 -9.13 8.71 -15.03
N LEU A 58 -8.89 9.49 -13.97
CA LEU A 58 -8.41 9.00 -12.66
C LEU A 58 -9.24 7.83 -12.09
N SER A 59 -10.56 7.81 -12.28
CA SER A 59 -11.45 6.73 -11.78
C SER A 59 -11.26 5.39 -12.49
N HIS A 60 -10.51 5.34 -13.59
CA HIS A 60 -10.25 4.14 -14.38
C HIS A 60 -9.11 3.29 -13.80
N TYR A 61 -8.44 3.75 -12.75
CA TYR A 61 -7.27 3.08 -12.19
C TYR A 61 -7.53 2.57 -10.78
N PHE A 62 -6.95 1.42 -10.44
CA PHE A 62 -6.64 1.10 -9.06
C PHE A 62 -5.46 1.98 -8.60
N ILE A 63 -5.49 2.39 -7.34
CA ILE A 63 -4.57 3.36 -6.76
C ILE A 63 -3.99 2.79 -5.48
N SER A 64 -2.67 2.67 -5.39
CA SER A 64 -2.01 2.18 -4.17
C SER A 64 -2.27 3.15 -3.03
N SER A 65 -2.94 2.69 -1.97
CA SER A 65 -3.53 3.58 -0.95
C SER A 65 -3.16 3.14 0.46
N SER A 66 -2.72 4.10 1.27
CA SER A 66 -2.34 3.91 2.67
C SER A 66 -3.42 4.44 3.61
N HIS A 67 -3.58 3.76 4.75
CA HIS A 67 -4.46 4.14 5.86
C HIS A 67 -3.62 4.54 7.08
N ASN A 68 -4.00 5.64 7.75
CA ASN A 68 -3.29 6.24 8.89
C ASN A 68 -1.78 6.26 8.66
N THR A 69 -1.39 6.92 7.57
CA THR A 69 -0.04 6.84 6.98
C THR A 69 1.04 7.32 7.94
N TYR A 70 0.70 8.26 8.82
CA TYR A 70 1.59 8.82 9.83
C TYR A 70 2.06 7.80 10.87
N LEU A 71 1.34 6.69 11.09
CA LEU A 71 1.70 5.71 12.12
C LEU A 71 2.88 4.83 11.68
N SER A 72 3.87 4.68 12.56
CA SER A 72 5.00 3.76 12.36
C SER A 72 4.75 2.34 12.91
N GLY A 73 3.60 2.10 13.55
CA GLY A 73 3.29 0.84 14.22
C GLY A 73 1.79 0.64 14.45
N ASN A 74 1.39 0.27 15.67
CA ASN A 74 -0.02 0.05 16.02
C ASN A 74 -0.83 1.35 16.18
N GLN A 75 -2.16 1.22 16.19
CA GLN A 75 -3.09 2.37 16.22
C GLN A 75 -3.14 3.09 17.57
N LEU A 76 -2.64 2.51 18.67
CA LEU A 76 -2.93 3.01 20.03
C LEU A 76 -1.76 3.75 20.70
N TRP A 77 -0.52 3.42 20.36
CA TRP A 77 0.66 3.92 21.07
C TRP A 77 1.92 3.98 20.20
N SER A 78 1.82 3.74 18.89
CA SER A 78 2.98 3.94 18.01
C SER A 78 3.27 5.42 17.78
N LYS A 79 4.49 5.73 17.35
CA LYS A 79 4.85 7.12 17.06
C LYS A 79 4.26 7.49 15.70
N SER A 80 3.74 8.72 15.59
CA SER A 80 3.61 9.34 14.28
C SER A 80 5.00 9.78 13.82
N SER A 81 5.32 9.64 12.53
CA SER A 81 6.61 10.13 11.97
C SER A 81 6.47 10.55 10.51
N GLY A 82 7.23 11.57 10.11
CA GLY A 82 7.47 11.88 8.71
C GLY A 82 8.06 10.69 7.94
N ASP A 83 8.86 9.84 8.59
CA ASP A 83 9.47 8.65 7.98
C ASP A 83 8.43 7.67 7.45
N ALA A 84 7.26 7.58 8.09
CA ALA A 84 6.18 6.69 7.65
C ALA A 84 5.63 7.12 6.29
N TYR A 85 5.50 8.43 6.05
CA TYR A 85 5.16 8.98 4.74
C TYR A 85 6.25 8.70 3.70
N GLN A 86 7.51 8.93 4.06
CA GLN A 86 8.64 8.63 3.18
C GLN A 86 8.64 7.14 2.75
N GLN A 87 8.44 6.22 3.71
CA GLN A 87 8.45 4.78 3.44
C GLN A 87 7.34 4.38 2.46
N VAL A 88 6.10 4.83 2.66
CA VAL A 88 5.02 4.45 1.73
C VAL A 88 5.18 5.10 0.35
N LEU A 89 5.71 6.32 0.27
CA LEU A 89 5.97 7.00 -1.01
C LEU A 89 7.09 6.31 -1.80
N LYS A 90 8.12 5.78 -1.11
CA LYS A 90 9.15 4.92 -1.73
C LYS A 90 8.61 3.58 -2.23
N LEU A 91 7.49 3.11 -1.68
CA LEU A 91 6.75 1.94 -2.13
C LEU A 91 5.68 2.27 -3.17
N ASP A 92 5.81 3.42 -3.86
CA ASP A 92 4.87 3.89 -4.89
C ASP A 92 3.42 4.05 -4.39
N CYS A 93 3.20 4.28 -3.09
CA CYS A 93 1.86 4.61 -2.58
C CYS A 93 1.42 5.98 -3.13
N ARG A 94 0.20 6.08 -3.69
CA ARG A 94 -0.34 7.25 -4.42
C ARG A 94 -1.59 7.87 -3.79
N CYS A 95 -2.10 7.28 -2.70
CA CYS A 95 -3.09 7.93 -1.84
C CYS A 95 -2.62 7.79 -0.39
N ILE A 96 -2.23 8.90 0.23
CA ILE A 96 -1.81 8.95 1.65
C ILE A 96 -2.88 9.63 2.51
N GLU A 97 -2.84 9.38 3.80
CA GLU A 97 -3.79 9.90 4.79
C GLU A 97 -3.09 10.76 5.83
N ILE A 98 -3.70 11.90 6.18
CA ILE A 98 -3.21 12.85 7.18
C ILE A 98 -4.36 13.21 8.11
N ASP A 99 -4.24 12.85 9.39
CA ASP A 99 -5.18 13.23 10.45
C ASP A 99 -4.70 14.50 11.12
N LEU A 100 -5.40 15.60 10.86
CA LEU A 100 -5.04 16.93 11.29
C LEU A 100 -5.77 17.30 12.58
N TRP A 101 -5.01 17.73 13.58
CA TRP A 101 -5.49 18.16 14.88
C TRP A 101 -4.90 19.52 15.27
N ASP A 102 -5.58 20.20 16.19
CA ASP A 102 -5.06 21.45 16.74
C ASP A 102 -3.79 21.18 17.55
N GLY A 103 -2.72 21.92 17.28
CA GLY A 103 -1.52 21.91 18.13
C GLY A 103 -1.58 22.96 19.24
N ASP A 104 -0.98 22.65 20.39
CA ASP A 104 -0.99 23.49 21.59
C ASP A 104 0.24 24.40 21.75
N SER A 105 1.28 24.24 20.90
CA SER A 105 2.52 25.03 21.02
C SER A 105 2.80 25.89 19.78
N PRO A 106 3.21 27.17 19.97
CA PRO A 106 3.81 27.93 18.88
C PRO A 106 5.09 27.21 18.48
N SER A 107 5.21 26.91 17.19
CA SER A 107 6.32 26.16 16.57
C SER A 107 7.67 26.71 17.04
N SER A 108 8.31 26.07 18.02
CA SER A 108 9.66 26.42 18.46
C SER A 108 10.64 25.51 17.75
N SER A 109 11.60 26.11 17.06
CA SER A 109 12.56 25.42 16.20
C SER A 109 13.71 24.73 16.95
N GLU A 110 13.62 24.52 18.28
CA GLU A 110 14.74 24.02 19.09
C GLU A 110 14.33 23.05 20.20
N ALA A 111 13.65 21.96 19.85
CA ALA A 111 13.48 20.85 20.78
C ALA A 111 13.57 19.48 20.10
N GLU A 112 14.57 19.26 19.26
CA GLU A 112 15.10 17.92 18.95
C GLU A 112 16.43 18.04 18.17
N ASP A 113 17.49 18.46 18.87
CA ASP A 113 18.79 17.76 18.83
C ASP A 113 19.77 18.38 19.85
N ASN A 114 20.43 17.51 20.61
CA ASN A 114 21.45 17.77 21.64
C ASN A 114 21.04 18.38 22.99
N ALA A 115 20.60 17.52 23.92
CA ALA A 115 21.11 17.53 25.30
C ALA A 115 20.85 16.19 26.01
N LYS A 116 21.80 15.25 25.91
CA LYS A 116 22.01 14.30 27.02
C LYS A 116 22.63 15.09 28.18
N LYS A 117 21.89 15.28 29.25
CA LYS A 117 22.47 15.35 30.60
C LYS A 117 21.79 14.30 31.48
N PRO A 118 22.56 13.50 32.23
CA PRO A 118 22.01 12.55 33.18
C PRO A 118 21.58 13.30 34.44
N ASP A 119 20.75 12.64 35.24
CA ASP A 119 20.43 12.90 36.65
C ASP A 119 18.98 13.33 36.89
N ASP A 120 18.11 12.33 37.04
CA ASP A 120 17.46 12.01 38.32
C ASP A 120 16.37 10.95 38.15
N VAL A 121 16.74 9.67 38.22
CA VAL A 121 15.83 8.61 38.70
C VAL A 121 16.63 7.54 39.44
N ASN A 122 17.05 7.88 40.66
CA ASN A 122 17.39 6.87 41.65
C ASN A 122 16.15 6.58 42.50
N LYS A 123 15.47 5.46 42.20
CA LYS A 123 14.91 4.47 43.15
C LYS A 123 13.82 3.67 42.46
N LEU A 124 14.20 2.51 41.92
CA LEU A 124 13.44 1.24 41.83
C LEU A 124 13.93 0.44 40.63
N SER A 125 14.88 -0.48 40.85
CA SER A 125 15.03 -1.77 40.14
C SER A 125 16.47 -2.30 40.23
N GLY A 126 16.90 -2.67 41.44
CA GLY A 126 18.23 -3.24 41.69
C GLY A 126 18.47 -4.68 41.20
N LEU A 127 17.51 -5.34 40.53
CA LEU A 127 17.63 -6.79 40.25
C LEU A 127 17.33 -7.22 38.79
N LEU A 128 16.99 -6.30 37.88
CA LEU A 128 16.66 -6.65 36.48
C LEU A 128 17.76 -6.30 35.46
N LYS A 129 18.85 -5.64 35.87
CA LYS A 129 19.87 -5.12 34.95
C LYS A 129 20.99 -6.09 34.53
N LYS A 130 21.05 -7.31 35.06
CA LYS A 130 22.09 -8.29 34.67
C LYS A 130 21.69 -9.30 33.58
N LYS A 131 20.42 -9.35 33.17
CA LYS A 131 19.96 -10.22 32.06
C LYS A 131 19.63 -9.49 30.74
N LEU A 132 19.60 -8.15 30.71
CA LEU A 132 19.26 -7.39 29.50
C LEU A 132 20.46 -6.92 28.66
N ASN A 133 21.69 -6.99 29.18
CA ASN A 133 22.89 -6.54 28.46
C ASN A 133 23.45 -7.54 27.44
N ARG A 134 22.78 -8.67 27.21
CA ARG A 134 23.17 -9.67 26.19
C ARG A 134 22.30 -9.63 24.92
N LEU A 135 21.37 -8.67 24.82
CA LEU A 135 20.39 -8.55 23.73
C LEU A 135 20.46 -7.20 22.98
N ARG A 136 21.52 -6.42 23.12
CA ARG A 136 21.68 -5.10 22.48
C ARG A 136 23.03 -4.86 21.82
N SER A 137 23.60 -5.87 21.16
CA SER A 137 24.58 -5.65 20.09
C SER A 137 23.93 -5.94 18.75
N ARG A 138 22.95 -5.11 18.36
CA ARG A 138 22.58 -4.95 16.96
C ARG A 138 23.39 -3.75 16.46
N SER A 139 24.33 -4.06 15.59
CA SER A 139 25.05 -3.12 14.74
C SER A 139 24.08 -2.15 14.07
N ASP A 140 24.28 -0.85 14.26
CA ASP A 140 23.74 0.17 13.36
C ASP A 140 24.32 -0.11 11.96
N PRO A 141 23.50 -0.38 10.94
CA PRO A 141 23.97 -0.32 9.57
C PRO A 141 24.21 1.16 9.27
N LYS A 142 25.42 1.51 8.80
CA LYS A 142 25.62 2.77 8.08
C LYS A 142 24.57 2.80 6.95
N ALA A 143 23.71 3.82 6.96
CA ALA A 143 22.79 4.05 5.87
C ALA A 143 23.61 4.25 4.59
N ASP A 144 23.37 3.42 3.57
CA ASP A 144 23.81 3.71 2.21
C ASP A 144 23.14 5.03 1.79
N ASP A 145 23.96 6.05 1.56
CA ASP A 145 23.61 7.47 1.35
C ASP A 145 23.02 7.76 -0.04
N ASP A 146 22.49 6.73 -0.72
CA ASP A 146 22.28 6.76 -2.18
C ASP A 146 20.78 6.66 -2.59
N ASP A 147 19.87 6.60 -1.61
CA ASP A 147 18.42 6.53 -1.83
C ASP A 147 17.70 7.73 -1.19
N GLN A 148 18.19 8.93 -1.45
CA GLN A 148 17.54 10.19 -1.09
C GLN A 148 17.27 11.06 -2.32
N PRO A 149 16.15 11.79 -2.36
CA PRO A 149 15.88 12.77 -3.41
C PRO A 149 16.97 13.85 -3.38
N LYS A 150 17.27 14.42 -4.55
CA LYS A 150 18.17 15.57 -4.64
C LYS A 150 17.60 16.75 -3.83
N PRO A 151 18.46 17.62 -3.29
CA PRO A 151 18.01 18.86 -2.66
C PRO A 151 17.08 19.63 -3.61
N ASP A 152 15.97 20.09 -3.06
CA ASP A 152 14.99 20.90 -3.78
C ASP A 152 15.27 22.38 -3.47
N ASP A 153 15.89 23.08 -4.42
CA ASP A 153 16.27 24.48 -4.29
C ASP A 153 15.06 25.42 -4.10
N LEU A 154 13.85 24.96 -4.41
CA LEU A 154 12.58 25.68 -4.23
C LEU A 154 11.86 25.30 -2.93
N MET A 155 12.45 24.44 -2.10
CA MET A 155 11.93 24.14 -0.77
C MET A 155 11.74 25.44 0.02
N PRO A 156 10.53 25.74 0.52
CA PRO A 156 10.33 26.92 1.34
C PRO A 156 11.26 26.90 2.55
N MET A 157 11.79 28.07 2.91
CA MET A 157 12.40 28.22 4.23
C MET A 157 11.34 27.90 5.28
N PRO A 158 11.70 27.21 6.39
CA PRO A 158 10.75 26.82 7.42
C PRO A 158 9.82 27.98 7.78
N TRP A 159 8.51 27.72 7.70
CA TRP A 159 7.46 28.71 7.92
C TRP A 159 7.80 29.51 9.18
N ARG A 160 7.89 30.84 9.02
CA ARG A 160 8.47 31.74 10.02
C ARG A 160 7.80 31.49 11.37
N THR A 161 8.56 30.85 12.26
CA THR A 161 8.30 30.70 13.70
C THR A 161 7.98 32.04 14.40
N ALA A 162 8.16 33.16 13.70
CA ALA A 162 7.80 34.51 14.13
C ALA A 162 6.28 34.82 14.14
N SER A 163 5.41 33.98 13.59
CA SER A 163 3.97 34.28 13.56
C SER A 163 3.27 34.14 14.92
N GLY A 164 3.89 33.46 15.90
CA GLY A 164 3.32 33.18 17.22
C GLY A 164 2.05 32.33 17.24
N ARG A 165 1.59 31.81 16.08
CA ARG A 165 0.42 30.93 15.98
C ARG A 165 0.84 29.48 16.27
N SER A 166 0.01 28.75 17.01
CA SER A 166 0.19 27.31 17.19
C SER A 166 -0.01 26.56 15.88
N GLU A 167 0.89 25.62 15.60
CA GLU A 167 0.91 24.88 14.35
C GLU A 167 0.02 23.62 14.44
N PRO A 168 -0.74 23.27 13.39
CA PRO A 168 -1.45 21.99 13.33
C PRO A 168 -0.50 20.80 13.47
N VAL A 169 -0.99 19.74 14.11
CA VAL A 169 -0.25 18.50 14.32
C VAL A 169 -0.95 17.31 13.68
N VAL A 170 -0.19 16.25 13.46
CA VAL A 170 -0.65 14.99 12.88
C VAL A 170 -0.44 13.85 13.87
N TYR A 171 -1.53 13.17 14.22
CA TYR A 171 -1.55 11.98 15.07
C TYR A 171 -2.88 11.24 15.01
N HIS A 172 -2.96 10.07 15.65
CA HIS A 172 -4.22 9.35 15.76
C HIS A 172 -5.00 9.85 16.99
N GLY A 173 -6.10 10.56 16.75
CA GLY A 173 -6.94 11.14 17.79
C GLY A 173 -7.31 10.18 18.91
N TYR A 174 -7.41 10.69 20.14
CA TYR A 174 -7.85 9.93 21.32
C TYR A 174 -7.00 8.69 21.65
N THR A 175 -5.75 8.66 21.17
CA THR A 175 -4.77 7.63 21.47
C THR A 175 -3.45 8.21 21.96
N ALA A 176 -2.57 7.38 22.52
CA ALA A 176 -1.28 7.81 23.10
C ALA A 176 -0.16 7.92 22.05
N THR A 177 -0.49 8.24 20.80
CA THR A 177 0.48 8.40 19.71
C THR A 177 1.19 9.74 19.81
N LYS A 178 2.50 9.77 19.54
CA LYS A 178 3.24 11.04 19.50
C LYS A 178 2.80 11.88 18.30
N GLU A 179 2.72 13.19 18.52
CA GLU A 179 2.37 14.19 17.51
C GLU A 179 3.56 14.51 16.60
N VAL A 180 3.26 14.87 15.35
CA VAL A 180 4.23 15.41 14.39
C VAL A 180 3.69 16.72 13.83
N PRO A 181 4.47 17.81 13.79
CA PRO A 181 4.03 19.06 13.17
C PRO A 181 3.63 18.85 11.70
N PHE A 182 2.50 19.39 11.27
CA PHE A 182 1.99 19.20 9.91
C PHE A 182 2.99 19.68 8.85
N ARG A 183 3.76 20.75 9.11
CA ARG A 183 4.83 21.21 8.23
C ARG A 183 5.88 20.13 7.94
N LYS A 184 6.24 19.29 8.92
CA LYS A 184 7.18 18.18 8.70
C LYS A 184 6.62 17.14 7.75
N VAL A 185 5.31 16.91 7.81
CA VAL A 185 4.62 16.07 6.82
C VAL A 185 4.65 16.74 5.45
N CYS A 186 4.40 18.06 5.36
CA CYS A 186 4.50 18.81 4.11
C CYS A 186 5.90 18.76 3.47
N GLU A 187 6.96 18.93 4.26
CA GLU A 187 8.37 18.81 3.84
C GLU A 187 8.63 17.43 3.20
N VAL A 188 8.29 16.35 3.92
CA VAL A 188 8.50 14.98 3.43
C VAL A 188 7.67 14.70 2.18
N VAL A 189 6.40 15.09 2.14
CA VAL A 189 5.55 14.90 0.97
C VAL A 189 6.13 15.65 -0.24
N ARG A 190 6.59 16.89 -0.08
CA ARG A 190 7.22 17.64 -1.16
C ARG A 190 8.44 16.92 -1.73
N GLN A 191 9.30 16.40 -0.85
CA GLN A 191 10.53 15.69 -1.25
C GLN A 191 10.26 14.35 -1.95
N TYR A 192 9.28 13.58 -1.46
CA TYR A 192 9.11 12.19 -1.87
C TYR A 192 7.90 11.92 -2.77
N ALA A 193 6.97 12.88 -2.92
CA ALA A 193 5.75 12.69 -3.71
C ALA A 193 6.08 12.19 -5.12
N PHE A 194 7.12 12.73 -5.76
CA PHE A 194 7.48 12.38 -7.14
C PHE A 194 8.88 11.76 -7.28
N TYR A 195 9.43 11.22 -6.19
CA TYR A 195 10.80 10.66 -6.18
C TYR A 195 10.93 9.41 -7.06
N ARG A 196 9.94 8.52 -7.04
CA ARG A 196 9.94 7.25 -7.79
C ARG A 196 9.13 7.28 -9.08
N THR A 197 8.19 8.22 -9.18
CA THR A 197 7.22 8.31 -10.28
C THR A 197 6.77 9.75 -10.46
N THR A 198 6.34 10.12 -11.68
CA THR A 198 5.75 11.44 -11.96
C THR A 198 4.22 11.44 -11.89
N LEU A 199 3.60 10.29 -11.61
CA LEU A 199 2.14 10.16 -11.50
C LEU A 199 1.60 10.88 -10.26
N PRO A 200 0.34 11.34 -10.30
CA PRO A 200 -0.25 12.16 -9.23
C PRO A 200 -0.20 11.52 -7.84
N LEU A 201 -0.26 12.36 -6.82
CA LEU A 201 -0.44 11.95 -5.42
C LEU A 201 -1.78 12.49 -4.90
N ILE A 202 -2.58 11.64 -4.28
CA ILE A 202 -3.78 12.04 -3.53
C ILE A 202 -3.43 12.14 -2.05
N VAL A 203 -3.74 13.28 -1.43
CA VAL A 203 -3.60 13.53 0.01
C VAL A 203 -4.99 13.57 0.61
N SER A 204 -5.39 12.51 1.30
CA SER A 204 -6.66 12.41 2.02
C SER A 204 -6.53 13.03 3.40
N LEU A 205 -7.24 14.14 3.62
CA LEU A 205 -7.27 14.84 4.90
C LEU A 205 -8.44 14.35 5.75
N GLU A 206 -8.14 13.98 6.98
CA GLU A 206 -9.12 13.87 8.06
C GLU A 206 -8.91 15.06 9.00
N VAL A 207 -9.90 15.96 9.08
CA VAL A 207 -9.71 17.29 9.67
C VAL A 207 -10.48 17.40 10.98
N HIS A 208 -9.73 17.54 12.07
CA HIS A 208 -10.23 17.82 13.42
C HIS A 208 -9.83 19.21 13.90
N CYS A 209 -8.97 19.91 13.15
CA CYS A 209 -8.53 21.27 13.46
C CYS A 209 -9.66 22.30 13.54
N SER A 210 -9.54 23.28 14.43
CA SER A 210 -10.37 24.48 14.47
C SER A 210 -10.19 25.33 13.21
N PRO A 211 -11.17 26.22 12.88
CA PRO A 211 -11.08 27.08 11.69
C PRO A 211 -9.77 27.89 11.57
N PRO A 212 -9.21 28.50 12.64
CA PRO A 212 -7.93 29.20 12.56
C PRO A 212 -6.75 28.28 12.23
N GLN A 213 -6.74 27.04 12.74
CA GLN A 213 -5.71 26.07 12.41
C GLN A 213 -5.88 25.50 10.99
N GLN A 214 -7.12 25.36 10.49
CA GLN A 214 -7.37 25.02 9.08
C GLN A 214 -6.82 26.08 8.11
N GLU A 215 -6.83 27.37 8.47
CA GLU A 215 -6.16 28.42 7.69
C GLU A 215 -4.65 28.17 7.59
N ILE A 216 -4.01 27.79 8.71
CA ILE A 216 -2.58 27.45 8.74
C ILE A 216 -2.30 26.19 7.92
N VAL A 217 -3.18 25.17 7.96
CA VAL A 217 -3.10 24.00 7.08
C VAL A 217 -3.08 24.44 5.61
N CYS A 218 -3.99 25.33 5.21
CA CYS A 218 -4.05 25.83 3.83
C CYS A 218 -2.77 26.60 3.44
N GLU A 219 -2.25 27.45 4.33
CA GLU A 219 -0.99 28.18 4.14
C GLU A 219 0.19 27.22 3.95
N LEU A 220 0.36 26.24 4.83
CA LEU A 220 1.44 25.26 4.74
C LEU A 220 1.35 24.41 3.46
N MET A 221 0.15 23.96 3.08
CA MET A 221 -0.02 23.27 1.80
C MET A 221 0.35 24.18 0.62
N GLN A 222 -0.04 25.45 0.64
CA GLN A 222 0.27 26.39 -0.43
C GLN A 222 1.77 26.69 -0.50
N ASP A 223 2.43 26.87 0.63
CA ASP A 223 3.87 27.16 0.72
C ASP A 223 4.68 25.96 0.19
N TYR A 224 4.43 24.76 0.71
CA TYR A 224 5.23 23.58 0.39
C TYR A 224 4.80 22.90 -0.91
N TRP A 225 3.50 22.88 -1.23
CA TRP A 225 3.00 22.10 -2.36
C TRP A 225 2.50 22.97 -3.50
N GLY A 226 2.53 24.32 -3.40
CA GLY A 226 1.83 25.24 -4.30
C GLY A 226 2.02 25.00 -5.81
N GLU A 227 3.23 24.66 -6.27
CA GLU A 227 3.48 24.35 -7.69
C GLU A 227 2.90 22.98 -8.13
N PHE A 228 2.82 22.05 -7.18
CA PHE A 228 2.31 20.70 -7.35
C PHE A 228 0.80 20.63 -7.09
N LEU A 229 0.20 21.53 -6.32
CA LEU A 229 -1.23 21.51 -6.05
C LEU A 229 -2.04 21.64 -7.34
N VAL A 230 -3.10 20.83 -7.45
CA VAL A 230 -4.13 21.02 -8.47
C VAL A 230 -4.84 22.34 -8.19
N LYS A 231 -4.84 23.23 -9.19
CA LYS A 231 -5.59 24.48 -9.16
C LYS A 231 -7.00 24.22 -9.68
N LEU A 232 -7.96 25.00 -9.18
CA LEU A 232 -9.31 25.01 -9.72
C LEU A 232 -9.25 25.47 -11.20
N PRO A 233 -9.68 24.63 -12.16
CA PRO A 233 -9.73 25.03 -13.56
C PRO A 233 -10.74 26.15 -13.83
N ASP A 234 -10.49 26.95 -14.86
CA ASP A 234 -11.48 27.90 -15.36
C ASP A 234 -12.72 27.14 -15.86
N GLY A 235 -13.91 27.64 -15.50
CA GLY A 235 -15.18 27.00 -15.87
C GLY A 235 -15.49 25.69 -15.14
N PHE A 236 -14.77 25.37 -14.06
CA PHE A 236 -15.05 24.20 -13.23
C PHE A 236 -16.51 24.21 -12.73
N SER A 237 -17.14 23.04 -12.82
CA SER A 237 -18.53 22.78 -12.42
C SER A 237 -18.67 21.36 -11.84
N ASP A 238 -19.82 21.06 -11.25
CA ASP A 238 -20.14 19.70 -10.78
C ASP A 238 -20.33 18.67 -11.91
N SER A 239 -20.29 19.10 -13.18
CA SER A 239 -20.25 18.22 -14.36
C SER A 239 -18.86 18.07 -14.98
N THR A 240 -17.84 18.71 -14.39
CA THR A 240 -16.46 18.64 -14.91
C THR A 240 -15.93 17.21 -14.78
N PRO A 241 -15.48 16.57 -15.87
CA PRO A 241 -14.99 15.20 -15.83
C PRO A 241 -13.67 15.08 -15.06
N LEU A 242 -13.38 13.88 -14.56
CA LEU A 242 -12.07 13.60 -14.00
C LEU A 242 -10.99 13.70 -15.10
N PRO A 243 -9.87 14.39 -14.83
CA PRO A 243 -8.76 14.46 -15.77
C PRO A 243 -8.07 13.11 -15.91
N SER A 244 -7.33 12.95 -17.01
CA SER A 244 -6.48 11.78 -17.21
C SER A 244 -5.29 11.77 -16.26
N LEU A 245 -4.68 10.60 -16.04
CA LEU A 245 -3.42 10.53 -15.28
C LEU A 245 -2.31 11.37 -15.91
N GLU A 246 -2.26 11.44 -17.24
CA GLU A 246 -1.31 12.26 -17.98
C GLU A 246 -1.45 13.75 -17.62
N ASN A 247 -2.68 14.26 -17.57
CA ASN A 247 -2.96 15.65 -17.25
C ASN A 247 -2.64 16.00 -15.78
N LEU A 248 -2.47 14.99 -14.93
CA LEU A 248 -2.19 15.12 -13.51
C LEU A 248 -0.72 14.82 -13.14
N ARG A 249 0.18 14.71 -14.11
CA ARG A 249 1.60 14.49 -13.82
C ARG A 249 2.17 15.58 -12.91
N LYS A 250 2.91 15.13 -11.90
CA LYS A 250 3.50 15.96 -10.84
C LYS A 250 2.47 16.82 -10.12
N LYS A 251 1.23 16.32 -9.97
CA LYS A 251 0.18 17.01 -9.22
C LYS A 251 -0.19 16.32 -7.91
N ILE A 252 -0.45 17.13 -6.89
CA ILE A 252 -0.99 16.75 -5.59
C ILE A 252 -2.46 17.15 -5.57
N LEU A 253 -3.34 16.16 -5.38
CA LEU A 253 -4.77 16.32 -5.23
C LEU A 253 -5.12 16.26 -3.74
N VAL A 254 -5.86 17.25 -3.24
CA VAL A 254 -6.36 17.23 -1.86
C VAL A 254 -7.74 16.57 -1.85
N LYS A 255 -7.88 15.48 -1.11
CA LYS A 255 -9.19 14.89 -0.79
C LYS A 255 -9.64 15.41 0.56
N VAL A 256 -10.72 16.19 0.57
CA VAL A 256 -11.29 16.79 1.79
C VAL A 256 -12.82 16.91 1.67
N LYS A 257 -13.53 17.00 2.80
CA LYS A 257 -14.99 17.16 2.83
C LYS A 257 -15.40 18.43 2.10
N PHE A 258 -16.32 18.29 1.15
CA PHE A 258 -16.87 19.40 0.40
C PHE A 258 -17.95 20.12 1.21
N VAL A 259 -17.89 21.45 1.22
CA VAL A 259 -18.88 22.35 1.79
C VAL A 259 -19.31 23.34 0.71
N PRO A 260 -20.61 23.40 0.34
CA PRO A 260 -21.12 24.39 -0.59
C PRO A 260 -20.87 25.82 -0.09
N PRO A 261 -20.48 26.79 -0.95
CA PRO A 261 -20.19 28.17 -0.54
C PRO A 261 -21.34 28.86 0.23
N GLU A 262 -22.60 28.57 -0.13
CA GLU A 262 -23.77 29.13 0.54
C GLU A 262 -23.93 28.63 1.99
N LYS A 263 -23.61 27.36 2.24
CA LYS A 263 -23.66 26.75 3.58
C LYS A 263 -22.44 27.09 4.44
N ALA A 264 -21.34 27.51 3.82
CA ALA A 264 -20.16 28.00 4.53
C ALA A 264 -20.44 29.34 5.24
N LYS A 265 -21.31 30.19 4.67
CA LYS A 265 -21.65 31.52 5.20
C LYS A 265 -22.63 31.54 6.38
N ASN A 266 -23.49 30.52 6.52
CA ASN A 266 -24.40 30.42 7.66
C ASN A 266 -23.74 29.72 8.86
N LYS A 267 -23.65 30.42 10.00
CA LYS A 267 -23.03 29.89 11.25
C LYS A 267 -23.86 28.80 11.95
N ASP A 268 -25.16 28.71 11.69
CA ASP A 268 -26.09 27.89 12.49
C ASP A 268 -26.74 26.68 11.78
N ALA A 269 -26.32 26.29 10.56
CA ALA A 269 -27.13 25.39 9.72
C ALA A 269 -26.51 24.02 9.38
N ASN A 270 -25.84 23.33 10.30
CA ASN A 270 -25.38 21.94 10.06
C ASN A 270 -25.30 21.13 11.38
N GLU A 271 -26.45 20.79 11.97
CA GLU A 271 -26.52 19.80 13.06
C GLU A 271 -26.78 18.35 12.59
N ASP A 272 -27.15 18.11 11.32
CA ASP A 272 -27.67 16.80 10.88
C ASP A 272 -26.69 15.91 10.09
N ASP A 273 -25.39 15.90 10.40
CA ASP A 273 -24.45 14.97 9.74
C ASP A 273 -23.54 14.24 10.75
N SER A 274 -24.12 13.87 11.90
CA SER A 274 -23.51 12.93 12.83
C SER A 274 -23.73 11.50 12.33
N SER A 275 -22.67 10.87 11.83
CA SER A 275 -22.67 9.43 11.61
C SER A 275 -22.77 8.72 12.97
N GLU A 276 -23.85 7.97 13.17
CA GLU A 276 -23.88 6.85 14.11
C GLU A 276 -22.89 5.77 13.60
N ASP A 277 -21.62 5.90 13.94
CA ASP A 277 -20.76 4.74 14.17
C ASP A 277 -20.54 4.68 15.69
N GLU A 278 -20.97 3.58 16.30
CA GLU A 278 -20.79 3.28 17.71
C GLU A 278 -19.31 3.38 18.10
N GLY A 279 -18.95 4.49 18.76
CA GLY A 279 -17.62 4.73 19.34
C GLY A 279 -17.17 6.18 19.25
N ASP A 280 -17.53 6.96 20.27
CA ASP A 280 -17.03 8.30 20.64
C ASP A 280 -17.59 9.50 19.85
N ALA A 281 -18.60 10.15 20.44
CA ALA A 281 -19.23 11.36 19.93
C ALA A 281 -18.40 12.60 20.28
N THR A 282 -17.34 12.87 19.52
CA THR A 282 -16.69 14.19 19.50
C THR A 282 -17.16 15.00 18.29
N LYS A 283 -17.57 16.25 18.55
CA LYS A 283 -18.14 17.16 17.54
C LYS A 283 -17.05 17.54 16.54
N LYS A 284 -17.06 16.92 15.35
CA LYS A 284 -16.12 17.23 14.26
C LYS A 284 -16.13 18.73 13.96
N SER A 285 -14.95 19.31 13.78
CA SER A 285 -14.81 20.73 13.44
C SER A 285 -15.42 21.05 12.07
N LYS A 286 -16.02 22.25 11.94
CA LYS A 286 -16.61 22.71 10.67
C LYS A 286 -15.49 23.02 9.69
N ILE A 287 -15.54 22.45 8.49
CA ILE A 287 -14.57 22.72 7.42
C ILE A 287 -14.77 24.14 6.88
N ILE A 288 -13.69 24.91 6.78
CA ILE A 288 -13.69 26.25 6.19
C ILE A 288 -13.75 26.19 4.66
N GLU A 289 -14.35 27.21 4.05
CA GLU A 289 -14.49 27.30 2.59
C GLU A 289 -13.15 27.20 1.86
N LYS A 290 -12.12 27.88 2.38
CA LYS A 290 -10.76 27.86 1.81
C LYS A 290 -10.17 26.46 1.73
N LEU A 291 -10.37 25.63 2.77
CA LEU A 291 -9.90 24.24 2.78
C LEU A 291 -10.76 23.36 1.87
N SER A 292 -12.09 23.51 1.95
CA SER A 292 -13.05 22.77 1.11
C SER A 292 -12.76 22.95 -0.39
N THR A 293 -12.44 24.17 -0.82
CA THR A 293 -12.18 24.49 -2.24
C THR A 293 -10.86 23.93 -2.78
N MET A 294 -9.94 23.51 -1.92
CA MET A 294 -8.74 22.75 -2.35
C MET A 294 -9.10 21.33 -2.84
N GLY A 295 -10.27 20.81 -2.44
CA GLY A 295 -10.86 19.60 -2.99
C GLY A 295 -11.45 19.81 -4.38
N VAL A 296 -10.60 19.74 -5.43
CA VAL A 296 -11.04 19.94 -6.81
C VAL A 296 -11.61 18.65 -7.41
N PHE A 297 -10.75 17.69 -7.77
CA PHE A 297 -11.16 16.43 -8.41
C PHE A 297 -11.41 15.27 -7.43
N THR A 298 -11.29 15.53 -6.13
CA THR A 298 -11.38 14.52 -5.06
C THR A 298 -12.23 15.01 -3.89
N ARG A 299 -13.45 15.46 -4.18
CA ARG A 299 -14.37 16.01 -3.16
C ARG A 299 -14.98 14.89 -2.34
N ALA A 300 -14.76 14.88 -1.02
CA ALA A 300 -15.39 13.89 -0.16
C ALA A 300 -16.84 14.28 0.14
N PHE A 301 -17.76 13.37 -0.17
CA PHE A 301 -19.20 13.47 0.12
C PHE A 301 -19.64 12.33 1.04
N HIS A 302 -20.72 12.55 1.78
CA HIS A 302 -21.41 11.47 2.48
C HIS A 302 -22.19 10.63 1.46
N PHE A 303 -22.08 9.30 1.55
CA PHE A 303 -22.84 8.41 0.70
C PHE A 303 -24.27 8.27 1.23
N GLN A 304 -25.27 8.56 0.39
CA GLN A 304 -26.68 8.35 0.73
C GLN A 304 -27.25 7.14 0.00
N SER A 305 -27.17 7.15 -1.33
CA SER A 305 -27.54 6.04 -2.21
C SER A 305 -26.86 6.20 -3.57
N PHE A 306 -26.85 5.15 -4.39
CA PHE A 306 -26.32 5.22 -5.75
C PHE A 306 -27.15 6.12 -6.69
N ASP A 307 -28.42 6.37 -6.36
CA ASP A 307 -29.33 7.22 -7.15
C ASP A 307 -29.36 8.69 -6.68
N HIS A 308 -28.70 9.02 -5.57
CA HIS A 308 -28.64 10.39 -5.08
C HIS A 308 -27.85 11.30 -6.05
N PRO A 309 -28.24 12.57 -6.27
CA PRO A 309 -27.57 13.45 -7.24
C PRO A 309 -26.06 13.58 -7.06
N THR A 310 -25.57 13.55 -5.81
CA THR A 310 -24.12 13.62 -5.54
C THR A 310 -23.35 12.43 -6.10
N SER A 311 -23.99 11.27 -6.23
CA SER A 311 -23.42 10.04 -6.79
C SER A 311 -23.22 10.12 -8.30
N SER A 312 -23.66 11.20 -8.95
CA SER A 312 -23.41 11.50 -10.36
C SER A 312 -22.40 12.62 -10.60
N ILE A 313 -21.87 13.24 -9.54
CA ILE A 313 -20.85 14.31 -9.67
C ILE A 313 -19.49 13.66 -10.00
N PRO A 314 -18.84 13.87 -11.15
CA PRO A 314 -17.63 13.10 -11.52
C PRO A 314 -16.50 13.15 -10.49
N THR A 315 -16.37 14.26 -9.76
CA THR A 315 -15.29 14.52 -8.80
C THR A 315 -15.60 14.03 -7.38
N HIS A 316 -16.75 13.41 -7.13
CA HIS A 316 -17.06 12.93 -5.79
C HIS A 316 -16.21 11.71 -5.42
N VAL A 317 -15.95 11.57 -4.12
CA VAL A 317 -15.29 10.42 -3.52
C VAL A 317 -16.12 9.94 -2.34
N PHE A 318 -16.61 8.70 -2.40
CA PHE A 318 -17.21 8.04 -1.25
C PHE A 318 -16.19 7.21 -0.49
N SER A 319 -16.25 7.23 0.83
CA SER A 319 -15.36 6.45 1.70
C SER A 319 -16.18 5.51 2.58
N PHE A 320 -15.87 4.22 2.55
CA PHE A 320 -16.57 3.20 3.32
C PHE A 320 -15.59 2.43 4.21
N GLY A 321 -15.97 2.24 5.47
CA GLY A 321 -15.31 1.27 6.33
C GLY A 321 -15.55 -0.15 5.82
N GLU A 322 -14.57 -1.04 5.97
CA GLU A 322 -14.56 -2.37 5.33
C GLU A 322 -15.86 -3.18 5.59
N SER A 323 -16.50 -2.98 6.75
CA SER A 323 -17.74 -3.66 7.17
C SER A 323 -18.90 -3.31 6.24
N LYS A 324 -19.09 -2.01 6.02
CA LYS A 324 -20.20 -1.44 5.27
C LYS A 324 -20.01 -1.76 3.78
N LEU A 325 -18.77 -1.67 3.31
CA LEU A 325 -18.46 -1.98 1.91
C LEU A 325 -18.58 -3.46 1.57
N LEU A 326 -18.13 -4.37 2.44
CA LEU A 326 -18.35 -5.82 2.23
C LEU A 326 -19.84 -6.15 2.14
N LYS A 327 -20.66 -5.56 3.01
CA LYS A 327 -22.12 -5.71 2.94
C LYS A 327 -22.68 -5.19 1.61
N ALA A 328 -22.23 -4.01 1.16
CA ALA A 328 -22.63 -3.46 -0.13
C ALA A 328 -22.18 -4.34 -1.32
N CYS A 329 -21.04 -5.01 -1.24
CA CYS A 329 -20.62 -5.98 -2.26
C CYS A 329 -21.59 -7.18 -2.35
N GLU A 330 -22.14 -7.64 -1.23
CA GLU A 330 -23.07 -8.77 -1.20
C GLU A 330 -24.50 -8.37 -1.59
N GLU A 331 -24.94 -7.18 -1.18
CA GLU A 331 -26.33 -6.72 -1.37
C GLU A 331 -26.56 -5.92 -2.65
N GLN A 332 -25.54 -5.19 -3.14
CA GLN A 332 -25.63 -4.23 -4.25
C GLN A 332 -24.45 -4.32 -5.26
N PRO A 333 -24.04 -5.53 -5.70
CA PRO A 333 -22.82 -5.74 -6.49
C PRO A 333 -22.80 -4.99 -7.83
N GLU A 334 -23.91 -5.00 -8.57
CA GLU A 334 -24.00 -4.37 -9.89
C GLU A 334 -23.95 -2.85 -9.81
N GLN A 335 -24.66 -2.26 -8.86
CA GLN A 335 -24.68 -0.81 -8.62
C GLN A 335 -23.30 -0.33 -8.17
N LEU A 336 -22.65 -1.09 -7.29
CA LEU A 336 -21.30 -0.81 -6.82
C LEU A 336 -20.28 -0.84 -7.97
N LEU A 337 -20.30 -1.88 -8.81
CA LEU A 337 -19.41 -1.98 -9.96
C LEU A 337 -19.66 -0.86 -10.97
N LYS A 338 -20.93 -0.59 -11.31
CA LYS A 338 -21.32 0.46 -12.26
C LYS A 338 -20.89 1.85 -11.77
N HIS A 339 -21.05 2.12 -10.48
CA HIS A 339 -20.55 3.33 -9.85
C HIS A 339 -19.03 3.43 -10.00
N ASN A 340 -18.32 2.36 -9.62
CA ASN A 340 -16.86 2.34 -9.63
C ASN A 340 -16.24 2.29 -11.04
N GLN A 341 -17.04 2.08 -12.09
CA GLN A 341 -16.58 2.31 -13.47
C GLN A 341 -16.29 3.79 -13.72
N HIS A 342 -17.06 4.71 -13.12
CA HIS A 342 -17.05 6.13 -13.45
C HIS A 342 -16.48 7.02 -12.33
N TYR A 343 -16.69 6.63 -11.07
CA TYR A 343 -16.44 7.48 -9.91
C TYR A 343 -15.48 6.84 -8.91
N LEU A 344 -14.88 7.68 -8.05
CA LEU A 344 -13.89 7.25 -7.09
C LEU A 344 -14.52 6.75 -5.79
N MET A 345 -14.04 5.61 -5.31
CA MET A 345 -14.40 5.06 -4.02
C MET A 345 -13.16 4.67 -3.21
N ARG A 346 -13.21 4.92 -1.90
CA ARG A 346 -12.21 4.51 -0.92
C ARG A 346 -12.76 3.47 0.03
N ALA A 347 -12.03 2.38 0.22
CA ALA A 347 -12.23 1.42 1.30
C ALA A 347 -11.16 1.63 2.38
N TYR A 348 -11.51 1.49 3.66
CA TYR A 348 -10.53 1.56 4.74
C TYR A 348 -10.81 0.54 5.87
N PRO A 349 -9.78 0.13 6.63
CA PRO A 349 -9.93 -0.86 7.70
C PRO A 349 -10.84 -0.37 8.83
N LYS A 350 -11.57 -1.28 9.51
CA LYS A 350 -12.40 -0.89 10.67
C LYS A 350 -11.55 -0.37 11.84
N GLY A 351 -12.09 0.59 12.60
CA GLY A 351 -11.47 1.11 13.83
C GLY A 351 -11.17 0.04 14.89
N THR A 352 -11.92 -1.07 14.92
CA THR A 352 -11.65 -2.21 15.82
C THR A 352 -10.33 -2.95 15.52
N ARG A 353 -9.66 -2.63 14.40
CA ARG A 353 -8.34 -3.17 14.03
C ARG A 353 -7.20 -2.44 14.75
N LEU A 354 -7.27 -2.40 16.08
CA LEU A 354 -6.32 -1.71 16.97
C LEU A 354 -4.86 -2.17 16.79
N ARG A 355 -4.66 -3.41 16.33
CA ARG A 355 -3.34 -3.98 16.01
C ARG A 355 -2.84 -3.67 14.59
N SER A 356 -3.49 -2.74 13.87
CA SER A 356 -3.16 -2.36 12.47
C SER A 356 -3.17 -3.54 11.50
N THR A 357 -4.07 -4.50 11.73
CA THR A 357 -4.31 -5.58 10.77
C THR A 357 -5.01 -5.03 9.53
N ASN A 358 -4.89 -5.72 8.39
CA ASN A 358 -5.57 -5.33 7.16
C ASN A 358 -6.77 -6.20 6.82
N LEU A 359 -7.72 -5.59 6.10
CA LEU A 359 -8.71 -6.26 5.26
C LEU A 359 -8.03 -7.03 4.12
N ASP A 360 -8.75 -7.94 3.48
CA ASP A 360 -8.33 -8.52 2.21
C ASP A 360 -8.67 -7.53 1.09
N PRO A 361 -7.68 -7.00 0.34
CA PRO A 361 -7.97 -5.99 -0.68
C PRO A 361 -8.63 -6.58 -1.94
N ALA A 362 -8.44 -7.87 -2.22
CA ALA A 362 -8.80 -8.47 -3.50
C ALA A 362 -10.31 -8.42 -3.81
N PRO A 363 -11.24 -8.70 -2.85
CA PRO A 363 -12.67 -8.53 -3.08
C PRO A 363 -13.03 -7.10 -3.51
N PHE A 364 -12.46 -6.07 -2.89
CA PHE A 364 -12.79 -4.68 -3.22
C PHE A 364 -12.33 -4.29 -4.62
N TRP A 365 -11.14 -4.73 -5.03
CA TRP A 365 -10.69 -4.55 -6.42
C TRP A 365 -11.58 -5.28 -7.42
N ARG A 366 -12.11 -6.47 -7.07
CA ARG A 366 -13.10 -7.21 -7.88
C ARG A 366 -14.48 -6.55 -7.98
N TYR A 367 -14.74 -5.50 -7.21
CA TYR A 367 -15.87 -4.59 -7.38
C TYR A 367 -15.47 -3.19 -7.88
N GLY A 368 -14.24 -3.05 -8.42
CA GLY A 368 -13.76 -1.84 -9.07
C GLY A 368 -13.31 -0.72 -8.14
N VAL A 369 -13.27 -0.94 -6.83
CA VAL A 369 -12.88 0.09 -5.85
C VAL A 369 -11.43 0.51 -6.08
N GLN A 370 -11.21 1.80 -6.31
CA GLN A 370 -9.91 2.33 -6.74
C GLN A 370 -8.94 2.46 -5.57
N MET A 371 -9.39 3.02 -4.44
CA MET A 371 -8.55 3.34 -3.29
C MET A 371 -8.82 2.37 -2.14
N VAL A 372 -8.19 1.19 -2.16
CA VAL A 372 -8.27 0.24 -1.04
C VAL A 372 -7.13 0.53 -0.07
N ALA A 373 -7.42 1.33 0.96
CA ALA A 373 -6.43 1.81 1.92
C ALA A 373 -6.00 0.71 2.89
N LEU A 374 -4.68 0.50 3.02
CA LEU A 374 -4.09 -0.51 3.90
C LEU A 374 -3.15 0.12 4.93
N ASN A 375 -2.98 -0.54 6.07
CA ASN A 375 -1.94 -0.26 7.05
C ASN A 375 -0.59 -0.81 6.53
N PHE A 376 0.39 0.04 6.21
CA PHE A 376 1.67 -0.37 5.62
C PHE A 376 2.72 -0.85 6.63
N GLN A 377 2.49 -0.57 7.92
CA GLN A 377 3.47 -0.69 9.00
C GLN A 377 3.93 -2.12 9.27
N LYS A 378 3.12 -3.12 8.90
CA LYS A 378 3.44 -4.53 9.10
C LYS A 378 3.13 -5.36 7.87
N ILE A 379 4.14 -6.07 7.38
CA ILE A 379 3.97 -7.03 6.30
C ILE A 379 2.94 -8.09 6.68
N ASN A 380 1.98 -8.30 5.79
CA ASN A 380 0.97 -9.34 5.89
C ASN A 380 0.50 -9.68 4.48
N ALA A 381 -0.47 -10.58 4.35
CA ALA A 381 -0.93 -11.00 3.03
C ALA A 381 -1.47 -9.83 2.18
N ALA A 382 -2.22 -8.89 2.75
CA ALA A 382 -2.78 -7.75 2.00
C ALA A 382 -1.66 -6.88 1.42
N ASN A 383 -0.61 -6.63 2.21
CA ASN A 383 0.52 -5.82 1.77
C ASN A 383 1.32 -6.52 0.66
N MET A 384 1.45 -7.84 0.72
CA MET A 384 2.06 -8.64 -0.35
C MET A 384 1.22 -8.59 -1.64
N LEU A 385 -0.12 -8.66 -1.52
CA LEU A 385 -1.02 -8.50 -2.68
C LEU A 385 -0.96 -7.09 -3.26
N ASN A 386 -0.97 -6.06 -2.41
CA ASN A 386 -0.81 -4.66 -2.82
C ASN A 386 0.52 -4.44 -3.53
N PHE A 387 1.61 -4.99 -2.99
CA PHE A 387 2.91 -4.94 -3.66
C PHE A 387 2.82 -5.55 -5.06
N ALA A 388 2.29 -6.77 -5.19
CA ALA A 388 2.14 -7.45 -6.48
C ALA A 388 1.21 -6.72 -7.47
N GLN A 389 0.16 -6.06 -6.96
CA GLN A 389 -0.77 -5.30 -7.77
C GLN A 389 -0.07 -4.12 -8.45
N PHE A 390 0.77 -3.39 -7.70
CA PHE A 390 1.33 -2.09 -8.09
C PHE A 390 2.84 -2.12 -8.47
N GLU A 391 3.51 -3.27 -8.38
CA GLU A 391 4.95 -3.36 -8.68
C GLU A 391 5.24 -2.87 -10.11
N SER A 392 6.17 -1.92 -10.23
CA SER A 392 6.59 -1.30 -11.49
C SER A 392 5.52 -0.51 -12.24
N THR A 393 4.45 -0.07 -11.56
CA THR A 393 3.36 0.69 -12.20
C THR A 393 3.30 2.15 -11.76
N GLY A 394 4.22 2.58 -10.89
CA GLY A 394 4.18 3.92 -10.27
C GLY A 394 2.95 4.13 -9.38
N GLY A 395 2.35 3.04 -8.89
CA GLY A 395 1.23 3.05 -7.95
C GLY A 395 -0.16 3.19 -8.56
N TYR A 396 -0.26 3.21 -9.90
CA TYR A 396 -1.52 3.20 -10.64
C TYR A 396 -1.60 1.98 -11.55
N VAL A 397 -2.77 1.34 -11.64
CA VAL A 397 -3.00 0.19 -12.53
C VAL A 397 -4.33 0.41 -13.23
N LEU A 398 -4.35 0.43 -14.56
CA LEU A 398 -5.59 0.53 -15.31
C LEU A 398 -6.49 -0.68 -14.98
N LYS A 399 -7.76 -0.42 -14.69
CA LYS A 399 -8.73 -1.48 -14.43
C LYS A 399 -8.88 -2.37 -15.68
N PRO A 400 -9.04 -3.70 -15.50
CA PRO A 400 -9.16 -4.60 -16.63
C PRO A 400 -10.48 -4.40 -17.38
N HIS A 401 -10.58 -5.02 -18.55
CA HIS A 401 -11.80 -5.05 -19.33
C HIS A 401 -13.01 -5.53 -18.50
N GLY A 402 -14.16 -4.88 -18.67
CA GLY A 402 -15.38 -5.08 -17.86
C GLY A 402 -15.43 -4.27 -16.55
N TYR A 403 -14.33 -3.64 -16.16
CA TYR A 403 -14.26 -2.71 -15.02
C TYR A 403 -14.13 -1.24 -15.44
N LEU A 404 -14.10 -1.00 -16.75
CA LEU A 404 -14.10 0.32 -17.39
C LEU A 404 -15.51 0.60 -17.95
N PRO A 405 -15.90 1.89 -18.08
CA PRO A 405 -17.14 2.26 -18.77
C PRO A 405 -17.22 1.70 -20.18
N THR A 406 -18.40 1.22 -20.59
CA THR A 406 -18.68 0.76 -21.96
C THR A 406 -19.60 1.75 -22.67
N GLY A 407 -19.32 2.03 -23.95
CA GLY A 407 -20.14 2.95 -24.75
C GLY A 407 -21.49 2.37 -25.20
N SER A 408 -21.61 1.04 -25.24
CA SER A 408 -22.85 0.31 -25.48
C SER A 408 -23.46 -0.10 -24.13
N GLY A 409 -24.75 0.18 -23.92
CA GLY A 409 -25.47 -0.09 -22.67
C GLY A 409 -25.55 -1.56 -22.22
N ASP A 410 -24.99 -2.48 -23.00
CA ASP A 410 -24.73 -3.86 -22.58
C ASP A 410 -23.42 -3.92 -21.79
N GLY A 411 -23.55 -4.19 -20.49
CA GLY A 411 -22.42 -4.30 -19.57
C GLY A 411 -21.47 -5.40 -20.02
N VAL A 412 -20.28 -5.02 -20.48
CA VAL A 412 -19.27 -6.00 -20.86
C VAL A 412 -18.74 -6.66 -19.59
N GLN A 413 -18.91 -7.97 -19.47
CA GLN A 413 -18.48 -8.69 -18.28
C GLN A 413 -16.95 -8.83 -18.24
N ALA A 414 -16.41 -8.90 -17.01
CA ALA A 414 -15.01 -9.23 -16.80
C ALA A 414 -14.67 -10.57 -17.46
N ARG A 415 -13.56 -10.63 -18.20
CA ARG A 415 -13.09 -11.87 -18.83
C ARG A 415 -12.57 -12.81 -17.74
N ARG A 416 -13.39 -13.80 -17.39
CA ARG A 416 -13.01 -14.87 -16.48
C ARG A 416 -12.37 -16.01 -17.27
N ARG A 417 -11.41 -16.69 -16.63
CA ARG A 417 -10.65 -17.80 -17.22
C ARG A 417 -10.50 -18.92 -16.20
N SER A 418 -10.10 -20.09 -16.67
CA SER A 418 -9.65 -21.19 -15.82
C SER A 418 -8.13 -21.36 -15.89
N LEU A 419 -7.54 -21.84 -14.80
CA LEU A 419 -6.10 -22.01 -14.65
C LEU A 419 -5.79 -23.38 -14.04
N ASP A 420 -4.87 -24.08 -14.70
CA ASP A 420 -4.03 -25.11 -14.09
C ASP A 420 -2.62 -24.53 -13.91
N LEU A 421 -2.17 -24.42 -12.66
CA LEU A 421 -0.86 -23.89 -12.29
C LEU A 421 -0.04 -24.96 -11.59
N SER A 422 1.10 -25.30 -12.16
CA SER A 422 2.09 -26.19 -11.57
C SER A 422 3.32 -25.41 -11.15
N VAL A 423 3.74 -25.57 -9.90
CA VAL A 423 4.95 -24.95 -9.34
C VAL A 423 5.87 -26.03 -8.82
N LYS A 424 6.95 -26.30 -9.55
CA LYS A 424 8.00 -27.22 -9.12
C LYS A 424 9.02 -26.46 -8.29
N LEU A 425 9.11 -26.77 -7.01
CA LEU A 425 10.11 -26.23 -6.08
C LEU A 425 11.39 -27.05 -6.20
N HIS A 426 12.51 -26.39 -6.53
CA HIS A 426 13.78 -27.08 -6.73
C HIS A 426 14.67 -26.98 -5.49
N ALA A 427 15.13 -25.77 -5.18
CA ALA A 427 16.02 -25.50 -4.07
C ALA A 427 15.92 -24.03 -3.65
N ALA A 428 16.33 -23.73 -2.43
CA ALA A 428 16.55 -22.36 -1.97
C ALA A 428 18.02 -22.15 -1.57
N GLN A 429 18.42 -20.89 -1.41
CA GLN A 429 19.72 -20.56 -0.86
C GLN A 429 19.69 -19.37 0.08
N ALA A 430 20.69 -19.32 0.96
CA ALA A 430 20.95 -18.24 1.90
C ALA A 430 19.73 -17.88 2.78
N LEU A 431 18.96 -18.89 3.20
CA LEU A 431 17.84 -18.70 4.13
C LEU A 431 18.35 -18.33 5.53
N GLY A 432 17.66 -17.37 6.17
CA GLY A 432 18.03 -16.88 7.51
C GLY A 432 19.41 -16.22 7.57
N THR A 433 19.89 -15.94 8.77
CA THR A 433 21.23 -15.37 8.95
C THR A 433 22.31 -16.44 8.84
N PRO A 434 23.60 -16.08 8.64
CA PRO A 434 24.71 -17.03 8.62
C PRO A 434 24.88 -17.90 9.87
N LYS A 435 24.21 -17.58 10.97
CA LYS A 435 24.26 -18.33 12.23
C LYS A 435 23.08 -19.27 12.41
N ASP A 436 22.06 -19.17 11.56
CA ASP A 436 20.82 -19.93 11.69
C ASP A 436 20.89 -21.19 10.81
N VAL A 437 20.25 -22.28 11.25
CA VAL A 437 19.94 -23.43 10.40
C VAL A 437 18.43 -23.62 10.48
N PRO A 438 17.66 -22.98 9.60
CA PRO A 438 16.22 -22.98 9.70
C PRO A 438 15.64 -24.34 9.31
N LYS A 439 14.52 -24.71 9.92
CA LYS A 439 13.64 -25.79 9.47
C LYS A 439 12.74 -25.25 8.37
N ALA A 440 13.33 -25.05 7.21
CA ALA A 440 12.73 -24.31 6.12
C ALA A 440 11.62 -25.10 5.42
N TYR A 441 10.51 -24.42 5.13
CA TYR A 441 9.49 -24.92 4.20
C TYR A 441 8.89 -23.78 3.39
N VAL A 442 8.28 -24.11 2.26
CA VAL A 442 7.63 -23.16 1.36
C VAL A 442 6.11 -23.29 1.46
N LYS A 443 5.42 -22.15 1.61
CA LYS A 443 3.96 -22.02 1.50
C LYS A 443 3.62 -21.27 0.21
N CYS A 444 2.84 -21.90 -0.65
CA CYS A 444 2.29 -21.31 -1.87
C CYS A 444 0.78 -21.17 -1.73
N GLU A 445 0.23 -20.01 -2.08
CA GLU A 445 -1.20 -19.71 -1.96
C GLU A 445 -1.71 -18.96 -3.20
N LEU A 446 -2.88 -19.36 -3.73
CA LEU A 446 -3.60 -18.59 -4.74
C LEU A 446 -4.72 -17.76 -4.11
N HIS A 447 -4.71 -16.47 -4.43
CA HIS A 447 -5.75 -15.51 -4.07
C HIS A 447 -6.57 -15.22 -5.31
N VAL A 448 -7.68 -15.93 -5.44
CA VAL A 448 -8.67 -15.82 -6.52
C VAL A 448 -10.03 -15.51 -5.90
N GLY A 449 -11.00 -15.07 -6.70
CA GLY A 449 -12.38 -15.00 -6.21
C GLY A 449 -12.93 -16.42 -6.01
N SER A 450 -13.77 -16.61 -5.00
CA SER A 450 -14.34 -17.92 -4.72
C SER A 450 -15.54 -18.21 -5.62
N LYS A 451 -15.90 -19.48 -5.76
CA LYS A 451 -17.12 -19.88 -6.48
C LYS A 451 -18.38 -19.19 -5.92
N ASP A 452 -18.51 -19.13 -4.60
CA ASP A 452 -19.62 -18.43 -3.93
C ASP A 452 -19.61 -16.92 -4.18
N GLU A 453 -18.44 -16.30 -4.31
CA GLU A 453 -18.32 -14.87 -4.65
C GLU A 453 -18.87 -14.60 -6.04
N PHE A 454 -18.57 -15.45 -7.02
CA PHE A 454 -19.04 -15.25 -8.39
C PHE A 454 -20.47 -15.72 -8.66
N GLU A 455 -20.92 -16.81 -8.02
CA GLU A 455 -22.26 -17.38 -8.26
C GLU A 455 -23.34 -16.77 -7.35
N LYS A 456 -22.95 -16.30 -6.17
CA LYS A 456 -23.90 -15.87 -5.12
C LYS A 456 -23.59 -14.49 -4.54
N ASN A 457 -22.60 -13.78 -5.10
CA ASN A 457 -22.09 -12.51 -4.58
C ASN A 457 -21.67 -12.58 -3.11
N LYS A 458 -21.30 -13.77 -2.61
CA LYS A 458 -21.02 -13.98 -1.19
C LYS A 458 -19.52 -14.00 -0.93
N ILE A 459 -19.03 -13.04 -0.16
CA ILE A 459 -17.60 -12.93 0.10
C ILE A 459 -17.22 -13.93 1.20
N ALA A 460 -16.33 -14.86 0.86
CA ALA A 460 -15.90 -15.89 1.78
C ALA A 460 -15.33 -15.28 3.08
N LYS A 461 -15.66 -15.92 4.22
CA LYS A 461 -15.08 -15.61 5.54
C LYS A 461 -15.28 -14.15 6.00
N GLY A 462 -16.29 -13.45 5.47
CA GLY A 462 -16.61 -12.06 5.82
C GLY A 462 -15.46 -11.09 5.52
N GLY A 463 -14.75 -11.29 4.41
CA GLY A 463 -13.64 -10.44 3.97
C GLY A 463 -12.39 -10.47 4.86
N LYS A 464 -12.28 -11.47 5.75
CA LYS A 464 -11.12 -11.63 6.62
C LYS A 464 -9.91 -12.12 5.83
N ASN A 465 -8.82 -11.38 5.92
CA ASN A 465 -7.53 -11.77 5.35
C ASN A 465 -6.90 -12.96 6.12
N LYS A 466 -7.20 -14.20 5.71
CA LYS A 466 -6.62 -15.43 6.27
C LYS A 466 -5.83 -16.25 5.22
N GLY A 467 -5.35 -15.59 4.17
CA GLY A 467 -4.62 -16.22 3.06
C GLY A 467 -5.55 -16.77 1.97
N GLY A 468 -4.93 -17.20 0.86
CA GLY A 468 -5.62 -17.63 -0.36
C GLY A 468 -6.54 -18.83 -0.14
N GLU A 469 -7.45 -19.10 -1.08
CA GLU A 469 -8.34 -20.26 -1.00
C GLU A 469 -7.56 -21.55 -1.22
N TRP A 470 -6.70 -21.56 -2.23
CA TRP A 470 -5.88 -22.71 -2.59
C TRP A 470 -4.51 -22.58 -1.94
N LYS A 471 -4.07 -23.62 -1.21
CA LYS A 471 -2.84 -23.58 -0.41
C LYS A 471 -2.08 -24.89 -0.50
N HIS A 472 -0.78 -24.79 -0.69
CA HIS A 472 0.14 -25.91 -0.56
C HIS A 472 1.29 -25.55 0.39
N LYS A 473 1.79 -26.55 1.12
CA LYS A 473 2.98 -26.49 1.96
C LYS A 473 3.93 -27.59 1.49
N SER A 474 5.20 -27.26 1.28
CA SER A 474 6.24 -28.25 0.98
C SER A 474 6.59 -29.08 2.23
N SER A 475 7.42 -30.10 2.05
CA SER A 475 8.15 -30.73 3.14
C SER A 475 9.07 -29.73 3.86
N VAL A 476 9.39 -30.04 5.11
CA VAL A 476 10.29 -29.24 5.95
C VAL A 476 11.70 -29.81 5.81
N VAL A 477 12.66 -28.95 5.49
CA VAL A 477 14.07 -29.30 5.32
C VAL A 477 14.92 -28.40 6.21
N GLU A 478 15.69 -29.01 7.11
CA GLU A 478 16.59 -28.29 8.01
C GLU A 478 17.89 -27.93 7.28
N SER A 479 17.91 -26.73 6.66
CA SER A 479 19.06 -26.23 5.90
C SER A 479 18.87 -24.75 5.56
N ARG A 480 19.98 -24.04 5.38
CA ARG A 480 19.99 -22.70 4.78
C ARG A 480 19.89 -22.74 3.25
N ASP A 481 20.27 -23.86 2.66
CA ASP A 481 20.27 -24.12 1.21
C ASP A 481 19.50 -25.42 0.92
N PRO A 482 18.20 -25.52 1.28
CA PRO A 482 17.44 -26.75 1.16
C PRO A 482 17.19 -27.13 -0.31
N GLU A 483 17.24 -28.43 -0.60
CA GLU A 483 16.70 -29.02 -1.83
C GLU A 483 15.31 -29.59 -1.50
N PHE A 484 14.28 -29.18 -2.25
CA PHE A 484 12.89 -29.65 -2.05
C PHE A 484 12.52 -30.72 -3.09
N ASP A 485 12.70 -30.41 -4.37
CA ASP A 485 12.29 -31.25 -5.50
C ASP A 485 10.80 -31.67 -5.47
N GLU A 486 9.93 -30.75 -5.06
CA GLU A 486 8.50 -31.00 -4.85
C GLU A 486 7.63 -30.28 -5.89
N LEU A 487 6.60 -30.96 -6.40
CA LEU A 487 5.62 -30.36 -7.31
C LEU A 487 4.37 -29.93 -6.53
N LEU A 488 4.00 -28.66 -6.65
CA LEU A 488 2.79 -28.09 -6.08
C LEU A 488 1.81 -27.74 -7.22
N ASP A 489 0.75 -28.54 -7.35
CA ASP A 489 -0.24 -28.43 -8.42
C ASP A 489 -1.54 -27.81 -7.93
N PHE A 490 -1.96 -26.73 -8.58
CA PHE A 490 -3.25 -26.07 -8.43
C PHE A 490 -4.06 -26.34 -9.70
N ARG A 491 -5.03 -27.25 -9.65
CA ARG A 491 -5.82 -27.66 -10.83
C ARG A 491 -7.29 -27.27 -10.71
N GLY A 492 -7.91 -26.97 -11.85
CA GLY A 492 -9.34 -26.67 -11.94
C GLY A 492 -9.70 -25.36 -11.23
N VAL A 493 -8.82 -24.37 -11.26
CA VAL A 493 -9.11 -23.07 -10.64
C VAL A 493 -9.91 -22.25 -11.65
N HIS A 494 -11.20 -22.02 -11.38
CA HIS A 494 -12.14 -21.38 -12.30
C HIS A 494 -12.50 -19.96 -11.89
N GLY A 495 -13.09 -19.19 -12.82
CA GLY A 495 -13.67 -17.87 -12.53
C GLY A 495 -12.62 -16.77 -12.31
N ILE A 496 -11.38 -16.99 -12.74
CA ILE A 496 -10.26 -16.10 -12.45
C ILE A 496 -10.32 -14.86 -13.35
N VAL A 497 -10.23 -13.68 -12.74
CA VAL A 497 -9.80 -12.45 -13.43
C VAL A 497 -8.30 -12.31 -13.16
N PRO A 498 -7.41 -12.61 -14.14
CA PRO A 498 -5.97 -12.72 -13.90
C PRO A 498 -5.34 -11.47 -13.29
N GLU A 499 -5.79 -10.29 -13.70
CA GLU A 499 -5.34 -8.97 -13.25
C GLU A 499 -5.79 -8.62 -11.81
N LEU A 500 -6.67 -9.43 -11.23
CA LEU A 500 -7.21 -9.27 -9.88
C LEU A 500 -6.98 -10.51 -9.00
N SER A 501 -6.04 -11.36 -9.42
CA SER A 501 -5.72 -12.62 -8.78
C SER A 501 -4.21 -12.77 -8.61
N PHE A 502 -3.80 -13.48 -7.55
CA PHE A 502 -2.41 -13.45 -7.11
C PHE A 502 -1.87 -14.83 -6.74
N PHE A 503 -0.62 -15.09 -7.11
CA PHE A 503 0.19 -16.18 -6.60
C PHE A 503 1.14 -15.65 -5.53
N ARG A 504 1.01 -16.16 -4.30
CA ARG A 504 1.81 -15.72 -3.16
C ARG A 504 2.67 -16.85 -2.64
N LEU A 505 3.95 -16.56 -2.43
CA LEU A 505 4.93 -17.49 -1.91
C LEU A 505 5.57 -16.95 -0.63
N LYS A 506 5.74 -17.84 0.36
CA LYS A 506 6.49 -17.56 1.59
C LYS A 506 7.43 -18.72 1.89
N VAL A 507 8.67 -18.40 2.22
CA VAL A 507 9.60 -19.33 2.85
C VAL A 507 9.58 -19.05 4.35
N MET A 508 9.39 -20.10 5.13
CA MET A 508 9.13 -20.02 6.57
C MET A 508 10.09 -20.93 7.33
N ASP A 509 10.37 -20.60 8.58
CA ASP A 509 11.07 -21.45 9.54
C ASP A 509 10.06 -22.13 10.47
N ASP A 510 10.06 -23.46 10.53
CA ASP A 510 9.20 -24.27 11.42
C ASP A 510 9.75 -24.26 12.85
N VAL A 511 9.30 -23.28 13.63
CA VAL A 511 9.73 -23.07 15.02
C VAL A 511 8.80 -23.83 15.96
N SER A 512 9.30 -24.92 16.54
CA SER A 512 8.53 -25.75 17.46
C SER A 512 7.99 -24.94 18.64
N TYR A 513 6.70 -25.13 18.96
CA TYR A 513 5.98 -24.51 20.08
C TYR A 513 5.83 -22.98 20.01
N GLN A 514 6.12 -22.36 18.85
CA GLN A 514 5.86 -20.94 18.61
C GLN A 514 5.24 -20.73 17.23
N LYS A 515 5.04 -19.47 16.84
CA LYS A 515 4.59 -19.12 15.51
C LYS A 515 5.80 -19.12 14.57
N ASP A 516 5.66 -19.81 13.43
CA ASP A 516 6.66 -19.85 12.36
C ASP A 516 7.14 -18.46 11.93
N ASP A 517 8.46 -18.34 11.76
CA ASP A 517 9.11 -17.11 11.34
C ASP A 517 9.18 -17.00 9.81
N LEU A 518 9.01 -15.78 9.29
CA LEU A 518 9.11 -15.52 7.86
C LEU A 518 10.59 -15.37 7.47
N LEU A 519 11.09 -16.28 6.66
CA LEU A 519 12.45 -16.22 6.10
C LEU A 519 12.52 -15.38 4.83
N GLY A 520 11.40 -15.30 4.10
CA GLY A 520 11.28 -14.43 2.93
C GLY A 520 9.98 -14.66 2.18
N TRP A 521 9.61 -13.72 1.31
CA TRP A 521 8.39 -13.82 0.52
C TRP A 521 8.52 -13.26 -0.89
N ALA A 522 7.60 -13.66 -1.75
CA ALA A 522 7.34 -13.06 -3.06
C ALA A 522 5.85 -13.15 -3.37
N CYS A 523 5.33 -12.26 -4.22
CA CYS A 523 3.95 -12.29 -4.66
C CYS A 523 3.85 -11.74 -6.08
N TYR A 524 3.05 -12.40 -6.91
CA TYR A 524 2.85 -12.03 -8.31
C TYR A 524 1.36 -11.89 -8.60
N ARG A 525 1.00 -10.93 -9.43
CA ARG A 525 -0.29 -10.93 -10.14
C ARG A 525 -0.26 -12.08 -11.15
N LEU A 526 -1.35 -12.82 -11.31
CA LEU A 526 -1.32 -14.08 -12.09
C LEU A 526 -1.03 -13.86 -13.58
N ASP A 527 -1.50 -12.77 -14.16
CA ASP A 527 -1.16 -12.35 -15.53
C ASP A 527 0.30 -11.90 -15.68
N ARG A 528 1.00 -11.65 -14.56
CA ARG A 528 2.39 -11.21 -14.53
C ARG A 528 3.36 -12.25 -13.95
N LEU A 529 2.88 -13.45 -13.66
CA LEU A 529 3.73 -14.54 -13.18
C LEU A 529 4.51 -15.16 -14.36
N PRO A 530 5.85 -15.10 -14.37
CA PRO A 530 6.64 -15.72 -15.44
C PRO A 530 6.49 -17.25 -15.45
N ASN A 531 6.52 -17.83 -16.65
CA ASN A 531 6.59 -19.28 -16.88
C ASN A 531 8.04 -19.73 -17.06
N GLY A 532 8.28 -21.01 -16.79
CA GLY A 532 9.61 -21.63 -16.89
C GLY A 532 10.41 -21.55 -15.58
N PRO A 533 11.71 -21.87 -15.63
CA PRO A 533 12.59 -21.81 -14.48
C PRO A 533 12.96 -20.37 -14.12
N ILE A 534 12.72 -19.98 -12.86
CA ILE A 534 13.01 -18.64 -12.33
C ILE A 534 13.72 -18.74 -10.97
N LEU A 535 14.61 -17.80 -10.68
CA LEU A 535 15.26 -17.70 -9.36
C LEU A 535 14.68 -16.52 -8.60
N VAL A 536 13.70 -16.78 -7.73
CA VAL A 536 12.99 -15.73 -6.99
C VAL A 536 13.90 -15.08 -5.96
N HIS A 537 14.12 -13.78 -6.09
CA HIS A 537 14.77 -12.96 -5.06
C HIS A 537 13.78 -12.65 -3.94
N LEU A 538 13.95 -13.29 -2.78
CA LEU A 538 13.01 -13.17 -1.68
C LEU A 538 13.15 -11.83 -0.96
N ARG A 539 12.02 -11.31 -0.50
CA ARG A 539 11.94 -10.06 0.26
C ARG A 539 11.79 -10.33 1.75
N GLY A 540 12.38 -9.45 2.56
CA GLY A 540 12.17 -9.40 4.00
C GLY A 540 10.87 -8.70 4.38
N GLU A 541 10.63 -8.55 5.69
CA GLU A 541 9.47 -7.81 6.20
C GLU A 541 9.49 -6.31 5.87
N ASP A 542 10.67 -5.79 5.51
CA ASP A 542 10.93 -4.41 5.10
C ASP A 542 10.74 -4.16 3.59
N TYR A 543 10.15 -5.12 2.86
CA TYR A 543 9.94 -5.13 1.41
C TYR A 543 11.23 -5.17 0.56
N LYS A 544 12.40 -5.15 1.18
CA LYS A 544 13.69 -5.18 0.47
C LYS A 544 14.12 -6.62 0.20
N PRO A 545 14.83 -6.89 -0.89
CA PRO A 545 15.48 -8.18 -1.09
C PRO A 545 16.41 -8.47 0.10
N ASN A 546 16.28 -9.65 0.70
CA ASN A 546 17.04 -10.01 1.91
C ASN A 546 18.25 -10.93 1.63
N GLY A 547 18.55 -11.16 0.35
CA GLY A 547 19.64 -12.03 -0.11
C GLY A 547 19.26 -13.50 -0.27
N ALA A 548 18.15 -13.96 0.33
CA ALA A 548 17.65 -15.30 0.13
C ALA A 548 17.04 -15.47 -1.27
N ARG A 549 17.21 -16.66 -1.86
CA ARG A 549 16.67 -16.97 -3.19
C ARG A 549 15.97 -18.32 -3.23
N LEU A 550 15.00 -18.47 -4.12
CA LEU A 550 14.25 -19.71 -4.33
C LEU A 550 14.14 -20.04 -5.82
N LEU A 551 14.76 -21.14 -6.24
CA LEU A 551 14.65 -21.67 -7.59
C LEU A 551 13.37 -22.48 -7.73
N LEU A 552 12.56 -22.13 -8.72
CA LEU A 552 11.32 -22.82 -9.02
C LEU A 552 11.05 -22.85 -10.53
N SER A 553 10.28 -23.83 -11.00
CA SER A 553 9.74 -23.84 -12.36
C SER A 553 8.23 -23.68 -12.32
N VAL A 554 7.73 -22.68 -13.04
CA VAL A 554 6.29 -22.39 -13.16
C VAL A 554 5.78 -22.89 -14.49
N THR A 555 4.65 -23.57 -14.49
CA THR A 555 3.88 -23.86 -15.71
C THR A 555 2.44 -23.46 -15.48
N SER A 556 1.93 -22.53 -16.29
CA SER A 556 0.54 -22.10 -16.28
C SER A 556 -0.15 -22.50 -17.59
N GLN A 557 -1.30 -23.14 -17.46
CA GLN A 557 -2.18 -23.47 -18.58
C GLN A 557 -3.51 -22.76 -18.36
N TRP A 558 -3.84 -21.87 -19.28
CA TRP A 558 -5.05 -21.07 -19.21
C TRP A 558 -6.06 -21.51 -20.25
N THR A 559 -7.31 -21.66 -19.84
CA THR A 559 -8.45 -21.89 -20.74
C THR A 559 -9.49 -20.79 -20.57
N GLU A 560 -10.31 -20.56 -21.60
CA GLU A 560 -11.42 -19.62 -21.53
C GLU A 560 -12.58 -20.14 -20.68
#